data_AF-A0A2S7R0H7-F1
#
_entry.id   AF-A0A2S7R0H7-F1
#
_cell.length_a   1.000
_cell.length_b   1.000
_cell.length_c   1.000
_cell.angle_alpha   90.00
_cell.angle_beta   90.00
_cell.angle_gamma   90.00
#
_symmetry.space_group_name_H-M   'P 1'
#
loop_
_entity.id
_entity.type
_entity.pdbx_description
1 polymer ?
#
loop_
_entity_poly.entity_id
_entity_poly.type
_entity_poly.pdbx_seq_one_letter_code
_entity_poly.pdbx_strand_id
1 'polypeptide(L)'
;MQSAMLYGLAQTQESITQQIAVHCPGNHCKWAPYDSLAVCNSCTDLTGVLKNVTKGYIDEAPYTPQENDFGRYSYPITGAVTKYSLSNGVWMDYSMNLISFGTTKRSRTVTFLDDHSMIWSLTIINRTTDGSNLFSAMECGLRYCVNTYSSEYVNGTLQEAASTIPPTLQSNISLEFWDNIIGFCESGFEDYNASSSSISSHSLCPRDDLQFMNKYNLSFWAVDGMAQSLEDLFSTNATSYATGSVQSDGNGFFYSPASMQSIYNSPDLNQTFAGLAMSMTNAMRVGDDNGTVAYGTVGITVYKITGAWIALPLTCILGGGIFLILTIIYTRRQQVPIWKSSSLAILKFGLQNGYVLDSEPLISGMEEKAKRTQVASHLMRGRKY
;
A
#
# COMPACT_ATOMS: atom_id res chain seq x y z
N MET A 1 -12.03 11.86 2.83
CA MET A 1 -12.85 10.85 2.12
C MET A 1 -12.97 11.17 0.63
N GLN A 2 -13.48 12.34 0.22
CA GLN A 2 -13.59 12.73 -1.20
C GLN A 2 -12.30 12.55 -2.01
N SER A 3 -11.13 12.90 -1.45
CA SER A 3 -9.82 12.68 -2.07
C SER A 3 -9.52 11.20 -2.34
N ALA A 4 -9.89 10.31 -1.42
CA ALA A 4 -9.71 8.88 -1.57
C ALA A 4 -10.64 8.31 -2.67
N MET A 5 -11.87 8.82 -2.75
CA MET A 5 -12.80 8.40 -3.82
C MET A 5 -12.25 8.76 -5.20
N LEU A 6 -11.79 10.00 -5.39
CA LEU A 6 -11.17 10.43 -6.65
C LEU A 6 -9.88 9.66 -6.96
N TYR A 7 -9.05 9.39 -5.96
CA TYR A 7 -7.84 8.60 -6.13
C TYR A 7 -8.18 7.16 -6.56
N GLY A 8 -9.17 6.53 -5.92
CA GLY A 8 -9.63 5.19 -6.26
C GLY A 8 -10.23 5.05 -7.66
N LEU A 9 -10.82 6.12 -8.20
CA LEU A 9 -11.30 6.17 -9.59
C LEU A 9 -10.20 6.36 -10.64
N ALA A 10 -9.04 6.90 -10.25
CA ALA A 10 -7.99 7.32 -11.18
C ALA A 10 -6.75 6.42 -11.16
N GLN A 11 -6.57 5.60 -10.12
CA GLN A 11 -5.32 4.87 -9.86
C GLN A 11 -5.50 3.37 -9.89
N THR A 12 -4.39 2.66 -10.05
CA THR A 12 -4.36 1.19 -10.04
C THR A 12 -4.46 0.66 -8.61
N GLN A 13 -4.92 -0.59 -8.49
CA GLN A 13 -5.01 -1.26 -7.19
C GLN A 13 -3.66 -1.31 -6.46
N GLU A 14 -2.56 -1.55 -7.18
CA GLU A 14 -1.20 -1.57 -6.62
C GLU A 14 -0.82 -0.23 -5.95
N SER A 15 -1.09 0.88 -6.62
CA SER A 15 -0.82 2.24 -6.10
C SER A 15 -1.68 2.55 -4.87
N ILE A 16 -2.95 2.13 -4.89
CA ILE A 16 -3.89 2.30 -3.78
C ILE A 16 -3.42 1.52 -2.54
N THR A 17 -2.93 0.28 -2.71
CA THR A 17 -2.40 -0.53 -1.60
C THR A 17 -1.24 0.16 -0.88
N GLN A 18 -0.40 0.92 -1.59
CA GLN A 18 0.73 1.64 -0.98
C GLN A 18 0.32 2.91 -0.19
N GLN A 19 -0.96 3.29 -0.17
CA GLN A 19 -1.42 4.45 0.61
C GLN A 19 -1.44 4.19 2.12
N ILE A 20 -1.43 2.92 2.53
CA ILE A 20 -1.46 2.55 3.94
C ILE A 20 -0.09 2.83 4.56
N ALA A 21 -0.07 3.59 5.66
CA ALA A 21 1.14 3.83 6.41
C ALA A 21 1.59 2.54 7.13
N VAL A 22 2.75 2.02 6.74
CA VAL A 22 3.35 0.81 7.33
C VAL A 22 4.72 1.15 7.89
N HIS A 23 4.97 0.76 9.13
CA HIS A 23 6.31 0.83 9.72
C HIS A 23 6.90 -0.57 9.83
N CYS A 24 7.89 -0.86 8.99
CA CYS A 24 8.66 -2.11 9.02
C CYS A 24 10.15 -1.78 9.22
N PRO A 25 10.77 -2.15 10.37
CA PRO A 25 12.18 -1.86 10.62
C PRO A 25 13.15 -2.77 9.84
N GLY A 26 12.66 -3.85 9.22
CA GLY A 26 13.46 -4.79 8.43
C GLY A 26 13.07 -4.80 6.95
N ASN A 27 13.64 -5.73 6.18
CA ASN A 27 13.32 -5.91 4.75
C ASN A 27 12.12 -6.85 4.52
N HIS A 28 11.70 -7.57 5.57
CA HIS A 28 10.57 -8.48 5.54
C HIS A 28 9.83 -8.41 6.89
N CYS A 29 8.63 -7.85 6.88
CA CYS A 29 7.68 -7.89 8.00
C CYS A 29 6.43 -8.67 7.59
N LYS A 30 5.89 -9.42 8.54
CA LYS A 30 4.66 -10.19 8.36
C LYS A 30 3.70 -9.94 9.51
N TRP A 31 2.44 -9.68 9.19
CA TRP A 31 1.37 -9.50 10.17
C TRP A 31 0.53 -10.76 10.27
N ALA A 32 0.06 -11.07 11.47
CA ALA A 32 -0.97 -12.10 11.63
C ALA A 32 -2.28 -11.59 11.01
N PRO A 33 -3.13 -12.46 10.43
CA PRO A 33 -4.39 -12.04 9.86
C PRO A 33 -5.23 -11.24 10.87
N TYR A 34 -5.78 -10.11 10.43
CA TYR A 34 -6.61 -9.24 11.27
C TYR A 34 -7.82 -8.74 10.50
N ASP A 35 -8.91 -8.51 11.23
CA ASP A 35 -10.16 -8.04 10.66
C ASP A 35 -10.23 -6.51 10.75
N SER A 36 -10.75 -5.89 9.70
CA SER A 36 -11.07 -4.47 9.68
C SER A 36 -12.37 -4.22 8.93
N LEU A 37 -13.09 -3.18 9.37
CA LEU A 37 -14.18 -2.61 8.59
C LEU A 37 -13.63 -2.11 7.24
N ALA A 38 -14.42 -2.30 6.20
CA ALA A 38 -14.06 -2.02 4.83
C ALA A 38 -15.30 -1.61 4.01
N VAL A 39 -15.02 -1.13 2.80
CA VAL A 39 -16.00 -0.95 1.73
C VAL A 39 -15.75 -2.05 0.71
N CYS A 40 -16.81 -2.74 0.33
CA CYS A 40 -16.81 -3.75 -0.70
C CYS A 40 -17.63 -3.27 -1.89
N ASN A 41 -17.25 -3.70 -3.09
CA ASN A 41 -18.04 -3.47 -4.29
C ASN A 41 -18.68 -4.77 -4.81
N SER A 42 -19.74 -4.61 -5.58
CA SER A 42 -20.31 -5.66 -6.42
C SER A 42 -20.89 -5.01 -7.66
N CYS A 43 -20.71 -5.62 -8.83
CA CYS A 43 -21.25 -5.12 -10.08
C CYS A 43 -21.99 -6.23 -10.81
N THR A 44 -23.16 -5.91 -11.36
CA THR A 44 -24.03 -6.85 -12.07
C THR A 44 -24.30 -6.34 -13.48
N ASP A 45 -24.10 -7.20 -14.48
CA ASP A 45 -24.47 -6.91 -15.87
C ASP A 45 -25.99 -6.95 -16.03
N LEU A 46 -26.54 -5.84 -16.52
CA LEU A 46 -27.97 -5.62 -16.76
C LEU A 46 -28.30 -5.55 -18.26
N THR A 47 -27.34 -5.79 -19.13
CA THR A 47 -27.52 -5.69 -20.59
C THR A 47 -28.67 -6.57 -21.08
N GLY A 48 -28.82 -7.77 -20.51
CA GLY A 48 -29.89 -8.71 -20.86
C GLY A 48 -31.30 -8.30 -20.43
N VAL A 49 -31.45 -7.35 -19.50
CA VAL A 49 -32.76 -6.87 -18.99
C VAL A 49 -33.13 -5.48 -19.51
N LEU A 50 -32.31 -4.90 -20.39
CA LEU A 50 -32.54 -3.59 -20.99
C LEU A 50 -33.76 -3.65 -21.93
N LYS A 51 -34.77 -2.82 -21.66
CA LYS A 51 -35.99 -2.76 -22.47
C LYS A 51 -35.90 -1.64 -23.49
N ASN A 52 -36.14 -1.96 -24.76
CA ASN A 52 -36.22 -0.95 -25.81
C ASN A 52 -37.69 -0.65 -26.18
N VAL A 53 -38.00 0.62 -26.41
CA VAL A 53 -39.32 1.08 -26.85
C VAL A 53 -39.12 2.11 -27.96
N THR A 54 -39.64 1.82 -29.15
CA THR A 54 -39.64 2.75 -30.28
C THR A 54 -40.99 3.44 -30.40
N LYS A 55 -40.99 4.78 -30.44
CA LYS A 55 -42.18 5.60 -30.69
C LYS A 55 -41.94 6.53 -31.87
N GLY A 56 -42.98 6.74 -32.68
CA GLY A 56 -42.98 7.72 -33.76
C GLY A 56 -43.45 9.10 -33.26
N TYR A 57 -42.72 10.15 -33.60
CA TYR A 57 -43.01 11.53 -33.25
C TYR A 57 -43.34 12.33 -34.51
N ILE A 58 -44.31 13.24 -34.40
CA ILE A 58 -44.87 14.04 -35.50
C ILE A 58 -44.60 15.54 -35.25
N ASP A 59 -44.80 16.38 -36.26
CA ASP A 59 -44.45 17.81 -36.20
C ASP A 59 -45.21 18.58 -35.10
N GLU A 60 -46.44 18.16 -34.79
CA GLU A 60 -47.27 18.75 -33.73
C GLU A 60 -46.83 18.34 -32.31
N ALA A 61 -46.04 17.27 -32.19
CA ALA A 61 -45.52 16.76 -30.93
C ALA A 61 -44.12 16.14 -31.14
N PRO A 62 -43.11 16.97 -31.46
CA PRO A 62 -41.78 16.48 -31.79
C PRO A 62 -41.08 15.94 -30.56
N TYR A 63 -40.15 15.01 -30.77
CA TYR A 63 -39.32 14.48 -29.70
C TYR A 63 -38.23 15.49 -29.32
N THR A 64 -38.10 15.77 -28.03
CA THR A 64 -36.97 16.52 -27.48
C THR A 64 -35.86 15.54 -27.08
N PRO A 65 -34.66 15.62 -27.70
CA PRO A 65 -33.54 14.76 -27.33
C PRO A 65 -33.14 14.89 -25.86
N GLN A 66 -32.75 13.78 -25.25
CA GLN A 66 -32.42 13.71 -23.83
C GLN A 66 -31.25 14.61 -23.43
N GLU A 67 -30.32 14.91 -24.35
CA GLU A 67 -29.23 15.87 -24.08
C GLU A 67 -29.70 17.24 -23.58
N ASN A 68 -30.93 17.63 -23.92
CA ASN A 68 -31.53 18.87 -23.44
C ASN A 68 -31.76 18.89 -21.92
N ASP A 69 -31.96 17.73 -21.29
CA ASP A 69 -32.04 17.59 -19.83
C ASP A 69 -30.71 17.89 -19.12
N PHE A 70 -29.61 17.91 -19.88
CA PHE A 70 -28.27 18.18 -19.40
C PHE A 70 -27.71 19.51 -19.91
N GLY A 71 -28.59 20.45 -20.30
CA GLY A 71 -28.22 21.81 -20.69
C GLY A 71 -27.60 21.93 -22.08
N ARG A 72 -27.61 20.87 -22.90
CA ARG A 72 -27.34 20.99 -24.34
C ARG A 72 -28.59 21.49 -25.05
N TYR A 73 -28.40 22.12 -26.21
CA TYR A 73 -29.51 22.52 -27.05
C TYR A 73 -29.47 21.71 -28.35
N SER A 74 -30.45 20.84 -28.49
CA SER A 74 -30.73 20.08 -29.70
C SER A 74 -32.13 20.32 -30.18
N TYR A 75 -32.24 20.46 -31.49
CA TYR A 75 -33.49 20.71 -32.16
C TYR A 75 -34.43 19.51 -31.98
N PRO A 76 -35.73 19.75 -31.71
CA PRO A 76 -36.72 18.70 -31.70
C PRO A 76 -36.73 17.94 -33.03
N ILE A 77 -36.90 16.63 -32.98
CA ILE A 77 -36.92 15.77 -34.17
C ILE A 77 -38.26 15.06 -34.33
N THR A 78 -38.58 14.70 -35.57
CA THR A 78 -39.72 13.86 -35.91
C THR A 78 -39.25 12.54 -36.53
N GLY A 79 -40.10 11.52 -36.46
CA GLY A 79 -39.76 10.16 -36.84
C GLY A 79 -39.64 9.18 -35.67
N ALA A 80 -39.09 8.00 -35.94
CA ALA A 80 -39.02 6.92 -34.97
C ALA A 80 -37.82 7.09 -34.03
N VAL A 81 -38.07 7.19 -32.73
CA VAL A 81 -37.04 7.26 -31.69
C VAL A 81 -37.15 6.06 -30.77
N THR A 82 -36.05 5.36 -30.57
CA THR A 82 -35.93 4.22 -29.65
C THR A 82 -35.31 4.67 -28.34
N LYS A 83 -35.99 4.37 -27.22
CA LYS A 83 -35.48 4.56 -25.87
C LYS A 83 -35.12 3.21 -25.25
N TYR A 84 -34.01 3.15 -24.54
CA TYR A 84 -33.56 1.99 -23.77
C TYR A 84 -33.73 2.30 -22.29
N SER A 85 -34.37 1.42 -21.53
CA SER A 85 -34.76 1.70 -20.14
C SER A 85 -34.59 0.50 -19.24
N LEU A 86 -34.36 0.77 -17.96
CA LEU A 86 -34.29 -0.22 -16.88
C LEU A 86 -35.46 -0.03 -15.90
N SER A 87 -35.67 -1.03 -15.03
CA SER A 87 -36.79 -1.04 -14.08
C SER A 87 -36.71 0.05 -13.00
N ASN A 88 -35.53 0.57 -12.72
CA ASN A 88 -35.32 1.69 -11.80
C ASN A 88 -35.64 3.07 -12.42
N GLY A 89 -36.06 3.11 -13.68
CA GLY A 89 -36.52 4.33 -14.36
C GLY A 89 -35.44 5.07 -15.14
N VAL A 90 -34.16 4.68 -15.03
CA VAL A 90 -33.11 5.25 -15.90
C VAL A 90 -33.35 4.82 -17.34
N TRP A 91 -33.14 5.75 -18.27
CA TRP A 91 -33.31 5.51 -19.68
C TRP A 91 -32.32 6.32 -20.51
N MET A 92 -32.05 5.84 -21.72
CA MET A 92 -31.13 6.43 -22.67
C MET A 92 -31.75 6.46 -24.07
N ASP A 93 -31.55 7.56 -24.80
CA ASP A 93 -31.82 7.65 -26.24
C ASP A 93 -30.54 7.75 -27.09
N TYR A 94 -30.69 7.98 -28.39
CA TYR A 94 -29.58 8.03 -29.33
C TYR A 94 -28.62 9.22 -29.15
N SER A 95 -29.02 10.28 -28.43
CA SER A 95 -28.22 11.50 -28.25
C SER A 95 -27.12 11.33 -27.19
N MET A 96 -27.22 10.31 -26.34
CA MET A 96 -26.28 10.05 -25.26
C MET A 96 -25.22 9.00 -25.64
N ASN A 97 -24.03 9.11 -25.05
CA ASN A 97 -23.03 8.05 -25.08
C ASN A 97 -23.06 7.24 -23.78
N LEU A 98 -23.23 7.91 -22.63
CA LEU A 98 -23.41 7.27 -21.33
C LEU A 98 -24.46 8.03 -20.54
N ILE A 99 -25.26 7.30 -19.77
CA ILE A 99 -26.12 7.87 -18.74
C ILE A 99 -25.97 7.03 -17.48
N SER A 100 -25.96 7.70 -16.34
CA SER A 100 -25.90 7.04 -15.05
C SER A 100 -26.98 7.54 -14.12
N PHE A 101 -27.40 6.65 -13.23
CA PHE A 101 -28.33 6.93 -12.15
C PHE A 101 -27.75 6.39 -10.86
N GLY A 102 -27.33 7.32 -10.00
CA GLY A 102 -26.77 7.05 -8.70
C GLY A 102 -27.82 7.20 -7.61
N THR A 103 -27.82 6.32 -6.61
CA THR A 103 -28.76 6.41 -5.50
C THR A 103 -28.27 5.73 -4.22
N THR A 104 -28.78 6.23 -3.11
CA THR A 104 -28.64 5.63 -1.77
C THR A 104 -29.88 4.81 -1.37
N LYS A 105 -30.99 4.95 -2.12
CA LYS A 105 -32.27 4.27 -1.85
C LYS A 105 -32.27 2.89 -2.49
N ARG A 106 -32.48 1.84 -1.69
CA ARG A 106 -32.47 0.45 -2.16
C ARG A 106 -33.63 0.16 -3.11
N SER A 107 -34.82 0.69 -2.84
CA SER A 107 -36.00 0.56 -3.72
C SER A 107 -35.82 1.16 -5.13
N ARG A 108 -34.78 1.96 -5.34
CA ARG A 108 -34.43 2.57 -6.64
C ARG A 108 -33.26 1.87 -7.32
N THR A 109 -32.82 0.73 -6.80
CA THR A 109 -31.82 -0.14 -7.40
C THR A 109 -32.47 -1.27 -8.19
N VAL A 110 -31.73 -1.88 -9.12
CA VAL A 110 -32.21 -3.06 -9.85
C VAL A 110 -31.81 -4.35 -9.13
N THR A 111 -30.62 -4.36 -8.51
CA THR A 111 -29.97 -5.56 -7.96
C THR A 111 -29.72 -5.52 -6.45
N PHE A 112 -29.74 -4.33 -5.84
CA PHE A 112 -29.35 -4.13 -4.43
C PHE A 112 -30.53 -3.90 -3.47
N LEU A 113 -31.73 -4.36 -3.83
CA LEU A 113 -32.96 -4.19 -3.04
C LEU A 113 -32.80 -4.70 -1.60
N ASP A 114 -32.18 -5.89 -1.45
CA ASP A 114 -32.03 -6.58 -0.17
C ASP A 114 -30.69 -6.28 0.55
N ASP A 115 -29.85 -5.38 0.01
CA ASP A 115 -28.53 -5.11 0.58
C ASP A 115 -28.59 -3.98 1.64
N HIS A 116 -28.84 -4.37 2.90
CA HIS A 116 -28.99 -3.44 4.02
C HIS A 116 -27.71 -2.66 4.38
N SER A 117 -26.53 -3.09 3.91
CA SER A 117 -25.27 -2.37 4.13
C SER A 117 -24.83 -1.52 2.93
N MET A 118 -25.69 -1.36 1.92
CA MET A 118 -25.43 -0.50 0.77
C MET A 118 -25.18 0.96 1.19
N ILE A 119 -24.12 1.52 0.62
CA ILE A 119 -23.72 2.92 0.74
C ILE A 119 -24.25 3.70 -0.48
N TRP A 120 -24.03 3.14 -1.67
CA TRP A 120 -24.34 3.78 -2.94
C TRP A 120 -24.46 2.74 -4.05
N SER A 121 -25.45 2.91 -4.93
CA SER A 121 -25.56 2.18 -6.20
C SER A 121 -25.43 3.16 -7.35
N LEU A 122 -24.68 2.78 -8.38
CA LEU A 122 -24.60 3.48 -9.65
C LEU A 122 -25.02 2.54 -10.78
N THR A 123 -26.20 2.81 -11.35
CA THR A 123 -26.65 2.18 -12.60
C THR A 123 -26.10 2.97 -13.77
N ILE A 124 -25.59 2.28 -14.79
CA ILE A 124 -25.00 2.88 -15.99
C ILE A 124 -25.62 2.19 -17.20
N ILE A 125 -26.05 2.99 -18.18
CA ILE A 125 -26.28 2.53 -19.55
C ILE A 125 -25.19 3.20 -20.38
N ASN A 126 -24.46 2.42 -21.17
CA ASN A 126 -23.38 2.90 -22.01
C ASN A 126 -23.59 2.45 -23.45
N ARG A 127 -23.23 3.29 -24.41
CA ARG A 127 -23.26 2.95 -25.82
C ARG A 127 -22.04 2.11 -26.17
N THR A 128 -22.27 0.94 -26.74
CA THR A 128 -21.21 0.02 -27.17
C THR A 128 -20.87 0.22 -28.63
N THR A 129 -19.60 0.03 -28.98
CA THR A 129 -19.10 0.02 -30.36
C THR A 129 -19.22 -1.35 -31.03
N ASP A 130 -19.53 -2.39 -30.26
CA ASP A 130 -19.58 -3.78 -30.73
C ASP A 130 -20.93 -4.12 -31.34
N GLY A 131 -20.93 -4.59 -32.60
CA GLY A 131 -22.11 -4.73 -33.45
C GLY A 131 -23.17 -5.76 -33.04
N SER A 132 -23.09 -6.37 -31.85
CA SER A 132 -24.10 -7.30 -31.32
C SER A 132 -25.18 -6.59 -30.49
N ASN A 133 -24.79 -5.63 -29.64
CA ASN A 133 -25.69 -4.78 -28.86
C ASN A 133 -25.29 -3.32 -29.06
N LEU A 134 -26.25 -2.44 -29.28
CA LEU A 134 -25.99 -0.98 -29.38
C LEU A 134 -25.67 -0.35 -28.03
N PHE A 135 -26.13 -0.98 -26.94
CA PHE A 135 -25.97 -0.50 -25.58
C PHE A 135 -25.64 -1.65 -24.63
N SER A 136 -24.80 -1.38 -23.65
CA SER A 136 -24.58 -2.21 -22.46
C SER A 136 -25.18 -1.52 -21.24
N ALA A 137 -25.55 -2.30 -20.24
CA ALA A 137 -26.05 -1.78 -18.98
C ALA A 137 -25.41 -2.54 -17.81
N MET A 138 -25.06 -1.81 -16.74
CA MET A 138 -24.46 -2.41 -15.55
C MET A 138 -24.85 -1.61 -14.31
N GLU A 139 -25.00 -2.29 -13.18
CA GLU A 139 -25.19 -1.63 -11.89
C GLU A 139 -24.08 -2.04 -10.92
N CYS A 140 -23.38 -1.06 -10.37
CA CYS A 140 -22.35 -1.27 -9.35
C CYS A 140 -22.78 -0.68 -8.01
N GLY A 141 -22.72 -1.49 -6.97
CA GLY A 141 -22.98 -1.10 -5.59
C GLY A 141 -21.71 -1.06 -4.75
N LEU A 142 -21.65 -0.10 -3.83
CA LEU A 142 -20.71 -0.05 -2.71
C LEU A 142 -21.47 -0.36 -1.43
N ARG A 143 -20.87 -1.18 -0.56
CA ARG A 143 -21.47 -1.57 0.72
C ARG A 143 -20.44 -1.67 1.83
N TYR A 144 -20.87 -1.49 3.07
CA TYR A 144 -20.03 -1.79 4.23
C TYR A 144 -19.86 -3.30 4.38
N CYS A 145 -18.64 -3.72 4.69
CA CYS A 145 -18.27 -5.11 4.91
C CYS A 145 -17.11 -5.21 5.90
N VAL A 146 -16.80 -6.43 6.34
CA VAL A 146 -15.57 -6.70 7.09
C VAL A 146 -14.67 -7.57 6.23
N ASN A 147 -13.41 -7.18 6.14
CA ASN A 147 -12.38 -7.96 5.47
C ASN A 147 -11.34 -8.44 6.49
N THR A 148 -10.91 -9.69 6.33
CA THR A 148 -9.69 -10.20 6.95
C THR A 148 -8.51 -9.89 6.03
N TYR A 149 -7.52 -9.20 6.58
CA TYR A 149 -6.31 -8.78 5.88
C TYR A 149 -5.13 -9.66 6.26
N SER A 150 -4.43 -10.17 5.24
CA SER A 150 -3.12 -10.80 5.37
C SER A 150 -2.09 -9.90 4.71
N SER A 151 -1.32 -9.18 5.52
CA SER A 151 -0.34 -8.20 5.06
C SER A 151 1.09 -8.74 5.21
N GLU A 152 1.92 -8.50 4.18
CA GLU A 152 3.35 -8.77 4.16
C GLU A 152 4.07 -7.57 3.54
N TYR A 153 5.18 -7.16 4.11
CA TYR A 153 5.98 -6.05 3.62
C TYR A 153 7.34 -6.58 3.19
N VAL A 154 7.60 -6.59 1.89
CA VAL A 154 8.79 -7.19 1.28
C VAL A 154 9.51 -6.14 0.45
N ASN A 155 10.78 -5.89 0.75
CA ASN A 155 11.66 -5.01 -0.04
C ASN A 155 11.09 -3.61 -0.31
N GLY A 156 10.34 -3.03 0.61
CA GLY A 156 9.79 -1.67 0.47
C GLY A 156 8.37 -1.60 -0.10
N THR A 157 7.75 -2.75 -0.41
CA THR A 157 6.39 -2.81 -0.96
C THR A 157 5.47 -3.57 -0.03
N LEU A 158 4.31 -2.98 0.26
CA LEU A 158 3.23 -3.67 0.98
C LEU A 158 2.48 -4.57 0.00
N GLN A 159 2.42 -5.86 0.31
CA GLN A 159 1.56 -6.84 -0.34
C GLN A 159 0.46 -7.22 0.66
N GLU A 160 -0.78 -6.96 0.29
CA GLU A 160 -1.92 -7.23 1.16
C GLU A 160 -2.99 -7.99 0.39
N ALA A 161 -3.43 -9.11 0.95
CA ALA A 161 -4.57 -9.86 0.46
C ALA A 161 -5.75 -9.66 1.42
N ALA A 162 -6.92 -9.39 0.85
CA ALA A 162 -8.16 -9.21 1.59
C ALA A 162 -9.15 -10.34 1.25
N SER A 163 -9.86 -10.83 2.25
CA SER A 163 -10.97 -11.76 2.08
C SER A 163 -12.19 -11.25 2.84
N THR A 164 -13.33 -11.16 2.17
CA THR A 164 -14.56 -10.63 2.76
C THR A 164 -15.25 -11.69 3.62
N ILE A 165 -15.55 -11.31 4.85
CA ILE A 165 -16.37 -12.11 5.76
C ILE A 165 -17.84 -11.77 5.48
N PRO A 166 -18.75 -12.76 5.39
CA PRO A 166 -20.17 -12.50 5.26
C PRO A 166 -20.66 -11.59 6.39
N PRO A 167 -21.32 -10.46 6.10
CA PRO A 167 -21.77 -9.56 7.14
C PRO A 167 -22.86 -10.24 7.97
N THR A 168 -22.66 -10.30 9.29
CA THR A 168 -23.75 -10.48 10.24
C THR A 168 -24.13 -9.08 10.72
N LEU A 169 -25.11 -8.48 10.04
CA LEU A 169 -25.77 -7.27 10.55
C LEU A 169 -26.52 -7.67 11.81
N GLN A 170 -26.10 -7.16 12.96
CA GLN A 170 -26.82 -7.31 14.22
C GLN A 170 -27.49 -5.99 14.55
N SER A 171 -28.80 -5.92 14.31
CA SER A 171 -29.64 -4.86 14.85
C SER A 171 -30.31 -5.35 16.14
N ASN A 172 -30.30 -4.53 17.20
CA ASN A 172 -31.05 -4.80 18.44
C ASN A 172 -32.59 -4.67 18.27
N ILE A 173 -33.02 -4.39 17.04
CA ILE A 173 -34.39 -4.15 16.60
C ILE A 173 -34.62 -5.12 15.43
N SER A 174 -35.77 -5.79 15.37
CA SER A 174 -36.09 -6.74 14.29
C SER A 174 -35.98 -6.08 12.91
N LEU A 175 -35.37 -6.77 11.93
CA LEU A 175 -35.23 -6.30 10.55
C LEU A 175 -36.56 -5.79 9.97
N GLU A 176 -37.68 -6.45 10.31
CA GLU A 176 -39.03 -6.06 9.90
C GLU A 176 -39.49 -4.69 10.43
N PHE A 177 -39.00 -4.25 11.60
CA PHE A 177 -39.32 -2.93 12.15
C PHE A 177 -38.54 -1.84 11.41
N TRP A 178 -37.28 -2.12 11.07
CA TRP A 178 -36.49 -1.24 10.23
C TRP A 178 -37.04 -1.16 8.80
N ASP A 179 -37.54 -2.24 8.23
CA ASP A 179 -38.16 -2.21 6.90
C ASP A 179 -39.42 -1.34 6.87
N ASN A 180 -40.18 -1.26 7.98
CA ASN A 180 -41.31 -0.33 8.08
C ASN A 180 -40.87 1.15 8.20
N ILE A 181 -39.79 1.43 8.95
CA ILE A 181 -39.22 2.79 9.04
C ILE A 181 -38.58 3.21 7.72
N ILE A 182 -37.82 2.32 7.09
CA ILE A 182 -37.20 2.53 5.78
C ILE A 182 -38.30 2.69 4.72
N GLY A 183 -39.37 1.90 4.76
CA GLY A 183 -40.52 2.06 3.87
C GLY A 183 -41.19 3.43 4.03
N PHE A 184 -41.37 3.91 5.26
CA PHE A 184 -41.88 5.27 5.52
C PHE A 184 -40.93 6.35 4.97
N CYS A 185 -39.63 6.19 5.20
CA CYS A 185 -38.55 7.01 4.67
C CYS A 185 -38.47 7.07 3.14
N GLU A 186 -38.70 5.94 2.47
CA GLU A 186 -38.68 5.82 1.01
C GLU A 186 -39.99 6.32 0.37
N SER A 187 -41.12 6.23 1.09
CA SER A 187 -42.46 6.65 0.63
C SER A 187 -42.84 8.11 0.91
N GLY A 188 -42.12 8.80 1.79
CA GLY A 188 -42.53 10.09 2.37
C GLY A 188 -42.57 11.29 1.41
N PHE A 189 -42.00 11.18 0.21
CA PHE A 189 -42.06 12.20 -0.82
C PHE A 189 -42.25 11.53 -2.18
N GLU A 190 -43.42 11.70 -2.80
CA GLU A 190 -43.53 11.56 -4.24
C GLU A 190 -42.54 12.55 -4.88
N ASP A 191 -41.60 12.01 -5.67
CA ASP A 191 -40.58 12.76 -6.43
C ASP A 191 -41.26 13.69 -7.45
N TYR A 192 -41.86 14.81 -7.01
CA TYR A 192 -42.59 15.70 -7.91
C TYR A 192 -41.66 16.40 -8.92
N ASN A 193 -40.34 16.35 -8.71
CA ASN A 193 -39.32 16.60 -9.71
C ASN A 193 -38.10 15.77 -9.32
N ALA A 194 -37.76 14.74 -10.10
CA ALA A 194 -36.52 13.97 -9.94
C ALA A 194 -35.30 14.82 -10.34
N SER A 195 -35.12 15.97 -9.68
CA SER A 195 -33.84 16.66 -9.56
C SER A 195 -33.05 16.00 -8.45
N SER A 196 -31.77 15.74 -8.71
CA SER A 196 -30.68 15.31 -7.82
C SER A 196 -30.84 15.53 -6.32
N SER A 197 -31.45 16.62 -5.86
CA SER A 197 -31.67 16.96 -4.45
C SER A 197 -32.57 16.02 -3.64
N SER A 198 -33.10 14.94 -4.23
CA SER A 198 -34.00 13.94 -3.60
C SER A 198 -33.37 12.55 -3.46
N ILE A 199 -32.08 12.42 -3.82
CA ILE A 199 -31.34 11.16 -3.93
C ILE A 199 -30.63 10.80 -2.61
N SER A 200 -30.48 11.75 -1.69
CA SER A 200 -30.10 11.55 -0.29
C SER A 200 -31.34 11.46 0.61
N SER A 201 -31.68 10.25 1.06
CA SER A 201 -32.60 10.07 2.20
C SER A 201 -31.89 10.22 3.56
N HIS A 202 -30.58 10.48 3.56
CA HIS A 202 -29.74 10.36 4.76
C HIS A 202 -30.04 11.42 5.84
N SER A 203 -30.42 12.64 5.46
CA SER A 203 -30.81 13.65 6.45
C SER A 203 -32.12 13.30 7.17
N LEU A 204 -32.93 12.39 6.60
CA LEU A 204 -34.25 12.02 7.10
C LEU A 204 -34.26 10.64 7.79
N CYS A 205 -33.28 9.78 7.51
CA CYS A 205 -33.26 8.38 7.94
C CYS A 205 -31.89 8.03 8.54
N PRO A 206 -31.67 8.35 9.82
CA PRO A 206 -30.42 8.04 10.49
C PRO A 206 -30.18 6.53 10.53
N ARG A 207 -29.03 6.11 9.98
CA ARG A 207 -28.53 4.72 10.02
C ARG A 207 -27.55 4.59 11.18
N ASP A 208 -28.07 4.34 12.37
CA ASP A 208 -27.31 3.99 13.59
C ASP A 208 -27.32 2.48 13.89
N ASP A 209 -28.00 1.71 13.03
CA ASP A 209 -28.14 0.26 13.08
C ASP A 209 -26.93 -0.51 12.54
N LEU A 210 -26.00 0.17 11.86
CA LEU A 210 -24.86 -0.43 11.18
C LEU A 210 -23.77 -0.86 12.17
N GLN A 211 -23.99 -2.03 12.78
CA GLN A 211 -23.04 -2.70 13.66
C GLN A 211 -22.60 -4.03 13.06
N PHE A 212 -21.29 -4.22 12.94
CA PHE A 212 -20.68 -5.42 12.39
C PHE A 212 -19.87 -6.16 13.45
N MET A 213 -20.16 -7.46 13.59
CA MET A 213 -19.48 -8.38 14.52
C MET A 213 -19.41 -7.88 15.98
N ASN A 214 -20.36 -7.04 16.41
CA ASN A 214 -20.39 -6.40 17.73
C ASN A 214 -19.08 -5.65 18.10
N LYS A 215 -18.30 -5.26 17.08
CA LYS A 215 -16.97 -4.65 17.25
C LYS A 215 -16.84 -3.34 16.47
N TYR A 216 -17.43 -3.28 15.28
CA TYR A 216 -17.36 -2.11 14.41
C TYR A 216 -18.73 -1.42 14.41
N ASN A 217 -18.79 -0.23 14.99
CA ASN A 217 -19.99 0.61 15.01
C ASN A 217 -19.76 1.82 14.10
N LEU A 218 -20.67 2.05 13.16
CA LEU A 218 -20.63 3.22 12.27
C LEU A 218 -21.53 4.32 12.83
N SER A 219 -20.98 5.51 12.99
CA SER A 219 -21.77 6.67 13.39
C SER A 219 -22.62 7.16 12.21
N PHE A 220 -23.81 7.69 12.53
CA PHE A 220 -24.70 8.31 11.55
C PHE A 220 -23.97 9.34 10.67
N TRP A 221 -23.17 10.21 11.29
CA TRP A 221 -22.43 11.26 10.58
C TRP A 221 -21.36 10.71 9.62
N ALA A 222 -20.74 9.57 9.95
CA ALA A 222 -19.82 8.92 9.04
C ALA A 222 -20.56 8.39 7.81
N VAL A 223 -21.71 7.76 8.00
CA VAL A 223 -22.55 7.22 6.92
C VAL A 223 -23.09 8.35 6.02
N ASP A 224 -23.65 9.40 6.63
CA ASP A 224 -24.19 10.57 5.92
C ASP A 224 -23.09 11.31 5.13
N GLY A 225 -21.94 11.57 5.76
CA GLY A 225 -20.81 12.22 5.08
C GLY A 225 -20.23 11.41 3.92
N MET A 226 -20.22 10.07 4.04
CA MET A 226 -19.82 9.19 2.93
C MET A 226 -20.83 9.22 1.79
N ALA A 227 -22.12 9.15 2.08
CA ALA A 227 -23.17 9.20 1.09
C ALA A 227 -23.19 10.54 0.33
N GLN A 228 -23.12 11.67 1.05
CA GLN A 228 -23.03 13.00 0.44
C GLN A 228 -21.79 13.14 -0.45
N SER A 229 -20.64 12.60 -0.01
CA SER A 229 -19.43 12.62 -0.83
C SER A 229 -19.57 11.84 -2.14
N LEU A 230 -20.32 10.72 -2.13
CA LEU A 230 -20.61 9.94 -3.34
C LEU A 230 -21.64 10.62 -4.23
N GLU A 231 -22.64 11.27 -3.63
CA GLU A 231 -23.63 12.07 -4.33
C GLU A 231 -22.95 13.24 -5.06
N ASP A 232 -22.12 14.03 -4.39
CA ASP A 232 -21.35 15.12 -5.01
C ASP A 232 -20.42 14.61 -6.13
N LEU A 233 -19.90 13.39 -5.99
CA LEU A 233 -18.99 12.81 -6.95
C LEU A 233 -19.72 12.30 -8.20
N PHE A 234 -20.87 11.65 -8.06
CA PHE A 234 -21.56 10.93 -9.14
C PHE A 234 -22.90 11.53 -9.57
N SER A 235 -23.33 12.61 -8.93
CA SER A 235 -24.58 13.30 -9.20
C SER A 235 -24.38 14.72 -9.70
N THR A 236 -25.32 15.16 -10.54
CA THR A 236 -25.45 16.52 -11.04
C THR A 236 -26.93 16.88 -11.08
N ASN A 237 -27.25 18.17 -11.12
CA ASN A 237 -28.64 18.65 -11.23
C ASN A 237 -29.17 18.41 -12.64
N ALA A 238 -29.51 17.17 -12.96
CA ALA A 238 -30.18 16.78 -14.19
C ALA A 238 -31.64 16.39 -13.92
N THR A 239 -32.48 16.60 -14.92
CA THR A 239 -33.85 16.05 -14.99
C THR A 239 -33.82 14.64 -15.59
N SER A 240 -34.95 13.93 -15.57
CA SER A 240 -35.12 12.65 -16.29
C SER A 240 -34.46 11.39 -15.67
N TYR A 241 -34.51 11.23 -14.34
CA TYR A 241 -34.07 9.99 -13.66
C TYR A 241 -32.61 9.62 -13.98
N ALA A 242 -31.75 10.64 -14.07
CA ALA A 242 -30.34 10.50 -14.32
C ALA A 242 -29.55 11.45 -13.42
N THR A 243 -28.37 11.00 -13.00
CA THR A 243 -27.45 11.73 -12.13
C THR A 243 -26.12 12.01 -12.80
N GLY A 244 -25.84 11.35 -13.94
CA GLY A 244 -24.68 11.67 -14.75
C GLY A 244 -24.89 11.32 -16.22
N SER A 245 -24.12 11.96 -17.09
CA SER A 245 -24.11 11.73 -18.52
C SER A 245 -22.74 11.93 -19.16
N VAL A 246 -22.55 11.25 -20.29
CA VAL A 246 -21.49 11.53 -21.25
C VAL A 246 -22.07 11.72 -22.63
N GLN A 247 -21.68 12.83 -23.26
CA GLN A 247 -22.23 13.30 -24.52
C GLN A 247 -21.08 13.65 -25.46
N SER A 248 -21.30 13.59 -26.77
CA SER A 248 -20.27 13.95 -27.75
C SER A 248 -20.85 14.93 -28.76
N ASP A 249 -20.11 16.00 -29.07
CA ASP A 249 -20.48 16.99 -30.07
C ASP A 249 -19.66 16.87 -31.37
N GLY A 250 -19.00 15.72 -31.57
CA GLY A 250 -18.12 15.47 -32.71
C GLY A 250 -16.71 16.05 -32.58
N ASN A 251 -16.48 17.03 -31.69
CA ASN A 251 -15.16 17.60 -31.39
C ASN A 251 -14.57 17.08 -30.07
N GLY A 252 -15.40 16.49 -29.22
CA GLY A 252 -14.96 15.87 -27.97
C GLY A 252 -16.09 15.21 -27.20
N PHE A 253 -15.78 14.86 -25.95
CA PHE A 253 -16.74 14.32 -24.98
C PHE A 253 -16.96 15.32 -23.84
N PHE A 254 -18.21 15.42 -23.40
CA PHE A 254 -18.65 16.24 -22.28
C PHE A 254 -19.09 15.31 -21.16
N TYR A 255 -18.51 15.50 -19.98
CA TYR A 255 -18.74 14.66 -18.81
C TYR A 255 -19.43 15.49 -17.74
N SER A 256 -20.57 15.00 -17.24
CA SER A 256 -21.29 15.65 -16.16
C SER A 256 -21.81 14.59 -15.19
N PRO A 257 -21.38 14.57 -13.91
CA PRO A 257 -20.24 15.31 -13.36
C PRO A 257 -18.90 14.82 -13.95
N ALA A 258 -17.79 15.52 -13.62
CA ALA A 258 -16.46 15.22 -14.16
C ALA A 258 -15.98 13.78 -13.87
N SER A 259 -16.46 13.15 -12.80
CA SER A 259 -16.15 11.74 -12.48
C SER A 259 -16.62 10.75 -13.54
N MET A 260 -17.63 11.11 -14.35
CA MET A 260 -18.13 10.27 -15.44
C MET A 260 -17.05 10.03 -16.51
N GLN A 261 -16.00 10.86 -16.56
CA GLN A 261 -14.85 10.60 -17.40
C GLN A 261 -14.13 9.30 -17.03
N SER A 262 -13.93 9.03 -15.74
CA SER A 262 -13.30 7.79 -15.28
C SER A 262 -14.20 6.58 -15.52
N ILE A 263 -15.51 6.75 -15.37
CA ILE A 263 -16.49 5.69 -15.63
C ILE A 263 -16.55 5.34 -17.12
N TYR A 264 -16.65 6.33 -17.99
CA TYR A 264 -16.77 6.13 -19.43
C TYR A 264 -15.51 5.52 -20.06
N ASN A 265 -14.32 5.93 -19.59
CA ASN A 265 -13.06 5.43 -20.11
C ASN A 265 -12.63 4.10 -19.48
N SER A 266 -13.37 3.57 -18.49
CA SER A 266 -13.01 2.33 -17.83
C SER A 266 -13.28 1.12 -18.74
N PRO A 267 -12.28 0.24 -18.95
CA PRO A 267 -12.50 -1.01 -19.66
C PRO A 267 -13.22 -2.06 -18.80
N ASP A 268 -13.06 -1.99 -17.47
CA ASP A 268 -13.66 -2.91 -16.51
C ASP A 268 -14.14 -2.11 -15.29
N LEU A 269 -15.43 -1.81 -15.31
CA LEU A 269 -16.08 -1.05 -14.25
C LEU A 269 -16.07 -1.80 -12.92
N ASN A 270 -16.04 -3.13 -12.90
CA ASN A 270 -15.93 -3.89 -11.66
C ASN A 270 -14.56 -3.66 -11.00
N GLN A 271 -13.48 -3.62 -11.78
CA GLN A 271 -12.15 -3.27 -11.26
C GLN A 271 -12.06 -1.81 -10.81
N THR A 272 -12.68 -0.87 -11.53
CA THR A 272 -12.73 0.54 -11.12
C THR A 272 -13.46 0.71 -9.79
N PHE A 273 -14.60 0.03 -9.61
CA PHE A 273 -15.33 0.05 -8.34
C PHE A 273 -14.58 -0.67 -7.22
N ALA A 274 -13.80 -1.71 -7.53
CA ALA A 274 -12.90 -2.34 -6.56
C ALA A 274 -11.77 -1.39 -6.11
N GLY A 275 -11.19 -0.62 -7.04
CA GLY A 275 -10.22 0.43 -6.72
C GLY A 275 -10.83 1.55 -5.85
N LEU A 276 -12.02 2.02 -6.21
CA LEU A 276 -12.80 2.97 -5.41
C LEU A 276 -13.05 2.45 -3.98
N ALA A 277 -13.58 1.24 -3.85
CA ALA A 277 -13.87 0.60 -2.58
C ALA A 277 -12.61 0.42 -1.72
N MET A 278 -11.49 0.00 -2.34
CA MET A 278 -10.22 -0.17 -1.64
C MET A 278 -9.64 1.17 -1.16
N SER A 279 -9.69 2.23 -1.97
CA SER A 279 -9.17 3.54 -1.54
C SER A 279 -10.03 4.15 -0.42
N MET A 280 -11.36 4.00 -0.50
CA MET A 280 -12.27 4.37 0.60
C MET A 280 -11.95 3.57 1.86
N THR A 281 -11.70 2.27 1.73
CA THR A 281 -11.32 1.40 2.85
C THR A 281 -10.01 1.84 3.51
N ASN A 282 -9.00 2.19 2.71
CA ASN A 282 -7.72 2.67 3.23
C ASN A 282 -7.91 4.00 3.98
N ALA A 283 -8.75 4.89 3.46
CA ALA A 283 -9.10 6.13 4.16
C ALA A 283 -9.84 5.87 5.48
N MET A 284 -10.76 4.89 5.52
CA MET A 284 -11.43 4.48 6.76
C MET A 284 -10.46 3.91 7.79
N ARG A 285 -9.51 3.06 7.35
CA ARG A 285 -8.49 2.46 8.22
C ARG A 285 -7.52 3.48 8.79
N VAL A 286 -7.12 4.48 8.00
CA VAL A 286 -6.24 5.57 8.45
C VAL A 286 -6.98 6.55 9.35
N GLY A 287 -8.28 6.76 9.13
CA GLY A 287 -9.13 7.65 9.90
C GLY A 287 -9.77 7.02 11.14
N ASP A 288 -9.26 5.89 11.63
CA ASP A 288 -9.75 5.25 12.86
C ASP A 288 -9.52 6.17 14.07
N ASP A 289 -10.61 6.56 14.75
CA ASP A 289 -10.59 7.44 15.93
C ASP A 289 -9.74 6.90 17.06
N ASN A 290 -9.64 5.57 17.18
CA ASN A 290 -8.88 4.91 18.24
C ASN A 290 -7.42 4.63 17.85
N GLY A 291 -7.03 4.94 16.60
CA GLY A 291 -5.67 4.75 16.09
C GLY A 291 -5.15 3.32 16.25
N THR A 292 -6.01 2.32 16.05
CA THR A 292 -5.65 0.92 16.28
C THR A 292 -4.52 0.48 15.35
N VAL A 293 -3.47 -0.12 15.92
CA VAL A 293 -2.30 -0.57 15.17
C VAL A 293 -2.23 -2.10 15.20
N ALA A 294 -2.08 -2.70 14.02
CA ALA A 294 -1.77 -4.12 13.89
C ALA A 294 -0.27 -4.37 14.09
N TYR A 295 0.08 -5.18 15.09
CA TYR A 295 1.47 -5.55 15.34
C TYR A 295 1.88 -6.76 14.48
N GLY A 296 3.04 -6.63 13.83
CA GLY A 296 3.63 -7.68 13.01
C GLY A 296 4.91 -8.23 13.61
N THR A 297 5.41 -9.30 13.00
CA THR A 297 6.72 -9.88 13.27
C THR A 297 7.71 -9.46 12.20
N VAL A 298 8.96 -9.21 12.59
CA VAL A 298 10.05 -8.89 11.67
C VAL A 298 11.11 -10.00 11.73
N GLY A 299 11.57 -10.46 10.58
CA GLY A 299 12.70 -11.38 10.50
C GLY A 299 14.00 -10.63 10.80
N ILE A 300 14.60 -10.86 11.96
CA ILE A 300 15.93 -10.33 12.28
C ILE A 300 17.02 -11.34 11.90
N THR A 301 18.03 -10.89 11.17
CA THR A 301 19.23 -11.70 10.91
C THR A 301 20.12 -11.66 12.16
N VAL A 302 20.14 -12.74 12.93
CA VAL A 302 21.01 -12.87 14.11
C VAL A 302 22.34 -13.51 13.69
N TYR A 303 23.43 -12.74 13.77
CA TYR A 303 24.77 -13.28 13.55
C TYR A 303 25.24 -14.04 14.80
N LYS A 304 25.38 -15.36 14.69
CA LYS A 304 26.00 -16.19 15.74
C LYS A 304 27.51 -16.23 15.53
N ILE A 305 28.25 -15.48 16.33
CA ILE A 305 29.72 -15.54 16.33
C ILE A 305 30.14 -16.83 17.03
N THR A 306 30.64 -17.81 16.28
CA THR A 306 31.22 -19.04 16.84
C THR A 306 32.63 -18.76 17.36
N GLY A 307 32.89 -18.86 18.67
CA GLY A 307 34.21 -18.53 19.26
C GLY A 307 35.35 -19.50 18.92
N ALA A 308 35.09 -20.61 18.24
CA ALA A 308 36.09 -21.64 17.95
C ALA A 308 37.27 -21.14 17.08
N TRP A 309 37.04 -20.17 16.18
CA TRP A 309 38.11 -19.61 15.34
C TRP A 309 39.10 -18.74 16.13
N ILE A 310 38.71 -18.23 17.30
CA ILE A 310 39.58 -17.44 18.18
C ILE A 310 40.58 -18.34 18.93
N ALA A 311 40.28 -19.63 19.10
CA ALA A 311 41.16 -20.55 19.82
C ALA A 311 42.54 -20.68 19.15
N LEU A 312 42.58 -20.77 17.82
CA LEU A 312 43.83 -20.90 17.06
C LEU A 312 44.80 -19.73 17.31
N PRO A 313 44.44 -18.45 17.06
CA PRO A 313 45.34 -17.33 17.32
C PRO A 313 45.74 -17.23 18.80
N LEU A 314 44.84 -17.54 19.74
CA LEU A 314 45.14 -17.54 21.18
C LEU A 314 46.19 -18.60 21.55
N THR A 315 46.06 -19.82 21.01
CA THR A 315 47.06 -20.88 21.23
C THR A 315 48.42 -20.55 20.61
N CYS A 316 48.46 -19.91 19.44
CA CYS A 316 49.70 -19.44 18.83
C CYS A 316 50.40 -18.38 19.70
N ILE A 317 49.66 -17.43 20.26
CA ILE A 317 50.22 -16.38 21.13
C ILE A 317 50.75 -16.99 22.44
N LEU A 318 49.98 -17.87 23.08
CA LEU A 318 50.40 -18.54 24.31
C LEU A 318 51.61 -19.45 24.07
N GLY A 319 51.59 -20.24 22.99
CA GLY A 319 52.71 -21.11 22.61
C GLY A 319 53.98 -20.31 22.31
N GLY A 320 53.86 -19.20 21.58
CA GLY A 320 54.97 -18.29 21.32
C GLY A 320 55.54 -17.65 22.59
N GLY A 321 54.67 -17.22 23.51
CA GLY A 321 55.07 -16.68 24.81
C GLY A 321 55.80 -17.71 25.68
N ILE A 322 55.28 -18.93 25.76
CA ILE A 322 55.93 -20.04 26.49
C ILE A 322 57.28 -20.37 25.88
N PHE A 323 57.36 -20.49 24.55
CA PHE A 323 58.62 -20.75 23.85
C PHE A 323 59.67 -19.67 24.13
N LEU A 324 59.26 -18.40 24.10
CA LEU A 324 60.14 -17.27 24.40
C LEU A 324 60.65 -17.31 25.85
N ILE A 325 59.76 -17.57 26.83
CA ILE A 325 60.13 -17.67 28.24
C ILE A 325 61.09 -18.84 28.46
N LEU A 326 60.80 -20.02 27.90
CA LEU A 326 61.67 -21.19 27.99
C LEU A 326 63.04 -20.91 27.37
N THR A 327 63.08 -20.20 26.24
CA THR A 327 64.33 -19.78 25.61
C THR A 327 65.13 -18.86 26.54
N ILE A 328 64.50 -17.85 27.15
CA ILE A 328 65.17 -16.95 28.11
C ILE A 328 65.72 -17.72 29.32
N ILE A 329 64.94 -18.62 29.90
CA ILE A 329 65.36 -19.43 31.06
C ILE A 329 66.52 -20.35 30.68
N TYR A 330 66.42 -21.03 29.54
CA TYR A 330 67.46 -21.93 29.04
C TYR A 330 68.77 -21.18 28.77
N THR A 331 68.70 -20.05 28.07
CA THR A 331 69.86 -19.19 27.81
C THR A 331 70.48 -18.66 29.11
N ARG A 332 69.68 -18.24 30.09
CA ARG A 332 70.19 -17.79 31.41
C ARG A 332 70.84 -18.93 32.20
N ARG A 333 70.25 -20.12 32.21
CA ARG A 333 70.79 -21.29 32.94
C ARG A 333 72.08 -21.81 32.34
N GLN A 334 72.17 -21.86 31.02
CA GLN A 334 73.38 -22.26 30.30
C GLN A 334 74.46 -21.17 30.30
N GLN A 335 74.23 -20.05 31.02
CA GLN A 335 75.14 -18.90 31.09
C GLN A 335 75.62 -18.49 29.70
N VAL A 336 74.78 -18.62 28.66
CA VAL A 336 75.21 -18.37 27.29
C VAL A 336 75.58 -16.91 27.21
N PRO A 337 76.87 -16.60 27.05
CA PRO A 337 77.35 -15.24 27.15
C PRO A 337 76.74 -14.40 26.00
N ILE A 338 76.32 -13.18 26.28
CA ILE A 338 75.74 -12.26 25.29
C ILE A 338 76.89 -11.69 24.46
N TRP A 339 77.28 -12.38 23.40
CA TRP A 339 78.43 -12.00 22.56
C TRP A 339 78.08 -10.93 21.52
N LYS A 340 76.79 -10.69 21.27
CA LYS A 340 76.32 -9.90 20.11
C LYS A 340 76.77 -8.44 20.11
N SER A 341 77.25 -7.89 21.23
CA SER A 341 77.69 -6.49 21.33
C SER A 341 79.09 -6.30 21.94
N SER A 342 79.86 -7.37 22.15
CA SER A 342 81.20 -7.25 22.76
C SER A 342 82.30 -7.19 21.70
N SER A 343 82.95 -6.04 21.54
CA SER A 343 84.17 -5.87 20.73
C SER A 343 85.31 -6.78 21.19
N LEU A 344 85.26 -7.22 22.46
CA LEU A 344 86.20 -8.14 23.08
C LEU A 344 86.14 -9.55 22.47
N ALA A 345 84.97 -9.98 22.00
CA ALA A 345 84.81 -11.28 21.32
C ALA A 345 85.58 -11.31 20.00
N ILE A 346 85.58 -10.20 19.25
CA ILE A 346 86.36 -10.06 18.01
C ILE A 346 87.86 -10.03 18.33
N LEU A 347 88.26 -9.32 19.39
CA LEU A 347 89.67 -9.23 19.81
C LEU A 347 90.27 -10.57 20.25
N LYS A 348 89.48 -11.49 20.83
CA LYS A 348 89.93 -12.85 21.16
C LYS A 348 90.47 -13.60 19.95
N PHE A 349 89.79 -13.47 18.81
CA PHE A 349 90.17 -14.12 17.55
C PHE A 349 91.07 -13.24 16.67
N GLY A 350 91.52 -12.09 17.16
CA GLY A 350 92.40 -11.18 16.43
C GLY A 350 93.85 -11.65 16.39
N LEU A 351 94.47 -11.66 15.21
CA LEU A 351 95.84 -12.17 14.97
C LEU A 351 96.96 -11.52 15.81
N GLN A 352 96.80 -10.26 16.24
CA GLN A 352 97.87 -9.56 16.98
C GLN A 352 97.76 -9.72 18.50
N ASN A 353 96.55 -9.72 19.05
CA ASN A 353 96.33 -9.61 20.50
C ASN A 353 95.48 -10.76 21.08
N GLY A 354 95.07 -11.73 20.25
CA GLY A 354 94.19 -12.84 20.65
C GLY A 354 94.78 -13.72 21.75
N TYR A 355 96.10 -13.95 21.71
CA TYR A 355 96.82 -14.76 22.72
C TYR A 355 96.67 -14.23 24.16
N VAL A 356 96.43 -12.92 24.33
CA VAL A 356 96.26 -12.31 25.65
C VAL A 356 94.94 -12.76 26.30
N LEU A 357 93.90 -12.94 25.50
CA LEU A 357 92.55 -13.22 25.97
C LEU A 357 92.17 -14.71 25.83
N ASP A 358 93.04 -15.52 25.23
CA ASP A 358 92.74 -16.91 24.85
C ASP A 358 92.54 -17.84 26.06
N SER A 359 93.23 -17.55 27.17
CA SER A 359 93.15 -18.35 28.39
C SER A 359 91.84 -18.19 29.18
N GLU A 360 90.97 -17.26 28.79
CA GLU A 360 89.74 -16.96 29.53
C GLU A 360 88.50 -17.41 28.72
N PRO A 361 87.72 -18.40 29.20
CA PRO A 361 86.55 -18.91 28.48
C PRO A 361 85.31 -18.01 28.62
N LEU A 362 85.21 -17.21 29.69
CA LEU A 362 84.09 -16.29 29.94
C LEU A 362 84.43 -14.84 29.56
N ILE A 363 83.45 -14.10 29.01
CA ILE A 363 83.61 -12.67 28.69
C ILE A 363 84.01 -11.86 29.93
N SER A 364 83.45 -12.15 31.11
CA SER A 364 83.78 -11.44 32.35
C SER A 364 85.26 -11.61 32.72
N GLY A 365 85.81 -12.81 32.56
CA GLY A 365 87.23 -13.10 32.77
C GLY A 365 88.12 -12.40 31.73
N MET A 366 87.68 -12.38 30.46
CA MET A 366 88.37 -11.62 29.42
C MET A 366 88.33 -10.11 29.66
N GLU A 367 87.24 -9.54 30.19
CA GLU A 367 87.11 -8.11 30.50
C GLU A 367 88.02 -7.71 31.67
N GLU A 368 88.08 -8.55 32.71
CA GLU A 368 89.00 -8.35 33.84
C GLU A 368 90.47 -8.45 33.40
N LYS A 369 90.78 -9.40 32.53
CA LYS A 369 92.13 -9.57 31.96
C LYS A 369 92.52 -8.43 31.03
N ALA A 370 91.58 -7.93 30.21
CA ALA A 370 91.77 -6.76 29.38
C ALA A 370 92.03 -5.50 30.22
N LYS A 371 91.27 -5.29 31.32
CA LYS A 371 91.49 -4.15 32.25
C LYS A 371 92.88 -4.16 32.88
N ARG A 372 93.45 -5.35 33.11
CA ARG A 372 94.78 -5.49 33.73
C ARG A 372 95.94 -5.48 32.75
N THR A 373 95.68 -5.64 31.45
CA THR A 373 96.73 -5.74 30.45
C THR A 373 96.94 -4.39 29.75
N GLN A 374 98.08 -3.76 29.98
CA GLN A 374 98.48 -2.57 29.21
C GLN A 374 99.12 -3.00 27.89
N VAL A 375 98.45 -2.72 26.78
CA VAL A 375 98.99 -2.96 25.44
C VAL A 375 99.74 -1.69 25.01
N ALA A 376 101.04 -1.79 24.83
CA ALA A 376 101.84 -0.71 24.25
C ALA A 376 101.46 -0.56 22.76
N SER A 377 100.70 0.49 22.43
CA SER A 377 100.39 0.81 21.04
C SER A 377 101.64 1.38 20.37
N HIS A 378 102.33 0.58 19.56
CA HIS A 378 103.29 1.11 18.60
C HIS A 378 102.50 1.82 17.49
N LEU A 379 102.19 3.10 17.71
CA LEU A 379 101.72 4.00 16.67
C LEU A 379 102.85 4.14 15.64
N MET A 380 102.69 3.46 14.50
CA MET A 380 103.52 3.62 13.32
C MET A 380 103.43 5.09 12.86
N ARG A 381 104.46 5.85 13.20
CA ARG A 381 104.71 7.22 12.74
C ARG A 381 104.79 7.19 11.21
N GLY A 382 103.86 7.87 10.54
CA GLY A 382 103.86 8.00 9.09
C GLY A 382 105.20 8.51 8.57
N ARG A 383 105.78 7.76 7.64
CA ARG A 383 106.84 8.24 6.74
C ARG A 383 106.13 8.74 5.48
N LYS A 384 106.20 10.06 5.24
CA LYS A 384 105.78 10.71 4.00
C LYS A 384 106.42 10.01 2.79
N TYR A 385 105.60 9.72 1.78
CA TYR A 385 105.92 9.94 0.37
C TYR A 385 104.73 10.62 -0.27
#